data_AF-A0A3B9R720-F1
#
_entry.id   AF-A0A3B9R720-F1
#
_cell.length_a   1.000
_cell.length_b   1.000
_cell.length_c   1.000
_cell.angle_alpha   90.00
_cell.angle_beta   90.00
_cell.angle_gamma   90.00
#
_symmetry.space_group_name_H-M   'P 1'
#
loop_
_entity.id
_entity.type
_entity.pdbx_description
1 polymer ?
#
loop_
_entity_poly.entity_id
_entity_poly.type
_entity_poly.pdbx_seq_one_letter_code
_entity_poly.pdbx_strand_id
1 'polypeptide(L)'
;CMAERLKDKLLDEEKIVDMVVGPDAYKDLPNLIKEVDSGRDAVNVILSKDETYGDIAPVRLNTNGVTAFVSITRGCDNMCTFCVVPFTRGRERSRDPQSILAEIQELSQKGFKEITLLG
;
A
#
# COMPACT_ATOMS: atom_id res chain seq x y z
N CYS A 1 6.83 0.87 3.79
CA CYS A 1 7.58 2.03 4.35
C CYS A 1 8.53 1.60 5.47
N MET A 2 8.02 1.08 6.60
CA MET A 2 8.89 0.56 7.67
C MET A 2 9.62 -0.72 7.25
N ALA A 3 8.88 -1.69 6.69
CA ALA A 3 9.44 -2.92 6.12
C ALA A 3 10.58 -2.64 5.13
N GLU A 4 10.35 -1.75 4.15
CA GLU A 4 11.37 -1.27 3.20
C GLU A 4 12.65 -0.74 3.87
N ARG A 5 12.51 0.03 4.96
CA ARG A 5 13.62 0.76 5.58
C ARG A 5 14.39 -0.06 6.61
N LEU A 6 13.72 -0.97 7.32
CA LEU A 6 14.26 -1.67 8.49
C LEU A 6 14.38 -3.19 8.29
N LYS A 7 14.24 -3.69 7.05
CA LYS A 7 14.24 -5.14 6.77
C LYS A 7 15.38 -5.90 7.43
N ASP A 8 16.62 -5.43 7.29
CA ASP A 8 17.82 -6.15 7.78
C ASP A 8 17.84 -6.16 9.32
N LYS A 9 17.40 -5.07 9.96
CA LYS A 9 17.30 -5.01 11.43
C LYS A 9 16.21 -5.92 11.99
N LEU A 10 15.06 -5.97 11.32
CA LEU A 10 13.90 -6.74 11.80
C LEU A 10 14.14 -8.24 11.69
N LEU A 11 14.83 -8.68 10.62
CA LEU A 11 15.09 -10.09 10.34
C LEU A 11 16.39 -10.59 10.97
N ASP A 12 17.49 -9.85 10.83
CA ASP A 12 18.81 -10.38 11.18
C ASP A 12 19.27 -9.98 12.60
N GLU A 13 18.99 -8.73 13.01
CA GLU A 13 19.45 -8.21 14.31
C GLU A 13 18.49 -8.58 15.45
N GLU A 14 17.21 -8.27 15.32
CA GLU A 14 16.22 -8.41 16.39
C GLU A 14 15.52 -9.79 16.36
N LYS A 15 15.42 -10.43 15.19
CA LYS A 15 14.75 -11.74 14.99
C LYS A 15 13.36 -11.83 15.64
N ILE A 16 12.62 -10.72 15.60
CA ILE A 16 11.31 -10.60 16.25
C ILE A 16 10.14 -10.94 15.31
N VAL A 17 10.40 -11.17 14.02
CA VAL A 17 9.38 -11.41 13.00
C VAL A 17 9.80 -12.50 12.01
N ASP A 18 8.85 -13.34 11.62
CA ASP A 18 9.06 -14.42 10.64
C ASP A 18 8.91 -13.94 9.17
N MET A 19 8.34 -12.74 8.98
CA MET A 19 8.07 -12.20 7.65
C MET A 19 8.11 -10.67 7.60
N VAL A 20 8.70 -10.12 6.53
CA VAL A 20 8.73 -8.68 6.23
C VAL A 20 8.18 -8.40 4.83
N VAL A 21 7.09 -7.63 4.76
CA VAL A 21 6.37 -7.35 3.52
C VAL A 21 6.31 -5.84 3.23
N GLY A 22 6.83 -5.47 2.07
CA GLY A 22 6.75 -4.14 1.49
C GLY A 22 5.35 -3.83 0.98
N PRO A 23 5.05 -2.56 0.72
CA PRO A 23 3.70 -2.17 0.39
C PRO A 23 3.26 -2.73 -0.98
N ASP A 24 4.16 -2.89 -1.96
CA ASP A 24 3.79 -3.39 -3.30
C ASP A 24 3.70 -4.92 -3.36
N ALA A 25 4.15 -5.60 -2.29
CA ALA A 25 4.26 -7.05 -2.23
C ALA A 25 3.01 -7.75 -1.70
N TYR A 26 1.91 -7.03 -1.45
CA TYR A 26 0.68 -7.63 -0.89
C TYR A 26 0.12 -8.78 -1.73
N LYS A 27 0.29 -8.73 -3.07
CA LYS A 27 -0.13 -9.81 -3.99
C LYS A 27 0.66 -11.10 -3.77
N ASP A 28 1.85 -11.02 -3.20
CA ASP A 28 2.73 -12.15 -2.92
C ASP A 28 2.53 -12.73 -1.52
N LEU A 29 1.68 -12.12 -0.69
CA LEU A 29 1.36 -12.62 0.66
C LEU A 29 1.04 -14.13 0.70
N PRO A 30 0.22 -14.70 -0.22
CA PRO A 30 -0.07 -16.14 -0.18
C PRO A 30 1.17 -17.02 -0.35
N ASN A 31 2.20 -16.57 -1.08
CA ASN A 31 3.45 -17.31 -1.21
C ASN A 31 4.33 -17.12 0.02
N LEU A 32 4.46 -15.89 0.51
CA LEU A 32 5.28 -15.59 1.69
C LEU A 32 4.77 -16.34 2.94
N ILE A 33 3.45 -16.47 3.09
CA ILE A 33 2.86 -17.29 4.17
C ILE A 33 3.28 -18.76 4.05
N LYS A 34 3.30 -19.33 2.84
CA LYS A 34 3.74 -20.73 2.63
C LYS A 34 5.22 -20.93 2.97
N GLU A 35 6.06 -19.93 2.69
CA GLU A 35 7.48 -19.97 3.06
C GLU A 35 7.64 -20.04 4.59
N VAL A 36 6.92 -19.19 5.31
CA VAL A 36 6.88 -19.18 6.79
C VAL A 36 6.34 -20.49 7.33
N ASP A 37 5.23 -21.00 6.79
CA ASP A 37 4.66 -22.29 7.19
C ASP A 37 5.63 -23.47 6.94
N SER A 38 6.55 -23.32 5.99
CA SER A 38 7.62 -24.29 5.71
C SER A 38 8.85 -24.12 6.61
N GLY A 39 8.81 -23.21 7.58
CA GLY A 39 9.88 -22.92 8.54
C GLY A 39 10.99 -22.03 7.98
N ARG A 40 10.73 -21.24 6.93
CA ARG A 40 11.68 -20.28 6.34
C ARG A 40 11.24 -18.85 6.58
N ASP A 41 12.19 -17.97 6.85
CA ASP A 41 11.92 -16.53 6.91
C ASP A 41 11.58 -15.99 5.52
N ALA A 42 10.58 -15.11 5.44
CA ALA A 42 10.05 -14.61 4.17
C ALA A 42 10.17 -13.09 4.03
N VAL A 43 10.72 -12.60 2.91
CA VAL A 43 10.97 -11.17 2.70
C VAL A 43 10.59 -10.77 1.29
N ASN A 44 9.68 -9.80 1.16
CA ASN A 44 9.42 -9.17 -0.12
C ASN A 44 9.18 -7.68 0.07
N VAL A 45 10.18 -6.88 -0.29
CA VAL A 45 10.17 -5.41 -0.23
C VAL A 45 10.41 -4.79 -1.60
N ILE A 46 10.07 -5.51 -2.67
CA ILE A 46 10.31 -5.01 -4.02
C ILE A 46 9.16 -4.08 -4.40
N LEU A 47 9.51 -2.83 -4.75
CA LEU A 47 8.55 -1.87 -5.27
C LEU A 47 8.20 -2.22 -6.73
N SER A 48 6.91 -2.28 -7.03
CA SER A 48 6.41 -2.41 -8.38
C SER A 48 6.52 -1.08 -9.11
N LYS A 49 6.63 -1.12 -10.44
CA LYS A 49 6.63 0.09 -11.28
C LYS A 49 5.23 0.48 -11.75
N ASP A 50 4.27 -0.45 -11.67
CA ASP A 50 2.95 -0.29 -12.28
C ASP A 50 1.80 -0.42 -11.27
N GLU A 51 2.08 -0.85 -10.05
CA GLU A 51 1.06 -1.08 -9.02
C GLU A 51 0.50 0.24 -8.46
N THR A 52 -0.81 0.42 -8.60
CA THR A 52 -1.56 1.62 -8.16
C THR A 52 -2.64 1.31 -7.12
N TYR A 53 -2.85 0.03 -6.77
CA TYR A 53 -3.95 -0.46 -5.94
C TYR A 53 -5.34 -0.21 -6.53
N GLY A 54 -5.44 0.07 -7.83
CA GLY A 54 -6.71 0.39 -8.48
C GLY A 54 -7.78 -0.70 -8.34
N ASP A 55 -7.34 -1.96 -8.22
CA ASP A 55 -8.19 -3.15 -8.10
C ASP A 55 -8.51 -3.53 -6.64
N ILE A 56 -8.02 -2.75 -5.66
CA ILE A 56 -8.29 -3.00 -4.24
C ILE A 56 -9.46 -2.14 -3.79
N ALA A 57 -10.57 -2.78 -3.39
CA ALA A 57 -11.67 -2.13 -2.70
C ALA A 57 -11.44 -2.23 -1.18
N PRO A 58 -11.06 -1.12 -0.49
CA PRO A 58 -10.80 -1.18 0.94
C PRO A 58 -12.09 -1.44 1.73
N VAL A 59 -12.04 -2.42 2.64
CA VAL A 59 -13.15 -2.68 3.56
C VAL A 59 -13.16 -1.59 4.64
N ARG A 60 -14.24 -0.81 4.69
CA ARG A 60 -14.39 0.34 5.59
C ARG A 60 -15.09 -0.08 6.89
N LEU A 61 -14.36 -0.72 7.81
CA LEU A 61 -14.93 -1.35 9.02
C LEU A 61 -15.29 -0.40 10.17
N ASN A 62 -14.93 0.89 10.13
CA ASN A 62 -15.16 1.86 11.22
C ASN A 62 -15.42 3.30 10.71
N THR A 63 -16.21 3.46 9.64
CA THR A 63 -16.52 4.80 9.14
C THR A 63 -17.79 5.35 9.78
N ASN A 64 -17.79 6.64 10.10
CA ASN A 64 -19.00 7.42 10.40
C ASN A 64 -20.01 7.46 9.23
N GLY A 65 -19.66 6.90 8.06
CA GLY A 65 -20.50 6.83 6.86
C GLY A 65 -20.61 8.16 6.12
N VAL A 66 -19.90 9.19 6.57
CA VAL A 66 -20.00 10.56 6.02
C VAL A 66 -18.79 10.89 5.16
N THR A 67 -17.58 10.56 5.62
CA THR A 67 -16.33 10.94 4.95
C THR A 67 -15.57 9.72 4.43
N ALA A 68 -14.92 9.86 3.27
CA ALA A 68 -14.12 8.80 2.65
C ALA A 68 -12.83 9.33 2.02
N PHE A 69 -11.72 8.63 2.28
CA PHE A 69 -10.48 8.80 1.52
C PHE A 69 -10.48 7.95 0.26
N VAL A 70 -10.03 8.53 -0.86
CA VAL A 70 -9.84 7.84 -2.15
C VAL A 70 -8.43 8.16 -2.65
N SER A 71 -7.58 7.15 -2.78
CA SER A 71 -6.23 7.32 -3.33
C SER A 71 -6.27 7.43 -4.85
N ILE A 72 -5.66 8.49 -5.38
CA ILE A 72 -5.61 8.81 -6.81
C ILE A 72 -4.20 8.68 -7.39
N THR A 73 -3.17 8.82 -6.56
CA THR A 73 -1.77 8.62 -6.96
C THR A 73 -1.00 7.90 -5.85
N ARG A 74 0.21 7.44 -6.20
CA ARG A 74 1.11 6.75 -5.30
C ARG A 74 2.55 7.04 -5.66
N GLY A 75 3.42 7.15 -4.65
CA GLY A 75 4.81 7.55 -4.85
C GLY A 75 4.94 9.07 -5.05
N CYS A 76 6.14 9.53 -5.36
CA CYS A 76 6.39 10.94 -5.64
C CYS A 76 7.68 11.10 -6.44
N ASP A 77 7.66 11.95 -7.47
CA ASP A 77 8.83 12.26 -8.29
C ASP A 77 9.63 13.47 -7.76
N ASN A 78 9.12 14.17 -6.74
CA ASN A 78 9.82 15.28 -6.13
C ASN A 78 10.95 14.80 -5.21
N MET A 79 12.14 15.38 -5.41
CA MET A 79 13.34 15.09 -4.62
C MET A 79 13.55 16.12 -3.51
N CYS A 80 12.55 16.24 -2.62
CA CYS A 80 12.67 17.10 -1.44
C CYS A 80 13.74 16.56 -0.49
N THR A 81 14.60 17.42 0.05
CA THR A 81 15.76 17.04 0.88
C THR A 81 15.41 16.23 2.13
N PHE A 82 14.17 16.36 2.62
CA PHE A 82 13.67 15.67 3.81
C PHE A 82 12.76 14.46 3.48
N CYS A 83 12.39 14.28 2.22
CA CYS A 83 11.33 13.34 1.85
C CYS A 83 11.87 11.94 1.55
N VAL A 84 11.36 10.95 2.27
CA VAL A 84 11.72 9.54 2.10
C VAL A 84 10.87 8.81 1.06
N VAL A 85 9.80 9.45 0.57
CA VAL A 85 8.77 8.83 -0.29
C VAL A 85 9.35 8.23 -1.58
N PRO A 86 10.23 8.91 -2.35
CA PRO A 86 10.77 8.35 -3.58
C PRO A 86 11.47 6.99 -3.38
N PHE A 87 12.03 6.76 -2.19
CA PHE A 87 12.78 5.55 -1.85
C PHE A 87 11.91 4.45 -1.23
N THR A 88 10.80 4.81 -0.58
CA THR A 88 9.98 3.86 0.20
C THR A 88 8.62 3.54 -0.43
N ARG A 89 8.20 4.36 -1.40
CA ARG A 89 6.97 4.19 -2.19
C ARG A 89 7.23 4.33 -3.68
N GLY A 90 8.48 4.54 -4.10
CA GLY A 90 8.86 4.63 -5.50
C GLY A 90 8.43 5.91 -6.19
N ARG A 91 8.60 5.92 -7.51
CA ARG A 91 8.17 7.00 -8.40
C ARG A 91 6.66 7.18 -8.42
N GLU A 92 6.24 8.38 -8.79
CA GLU A 92 4.84 8.74 -8.92
C GLU A 92 4.13 7.86 -9.95
N ARG A 93 2.94 7.40 -9.58
CA ARG A 93 2.05 6.57 -10.39
C ARG A 93 0.63 7.04 -10.18
N SER A 94 -0.07 7.34 -11.27
CA SER A 94 -1.47 7.74 -11.24
C SER A 94 -2.37 6.53 -11.41
N ARG A 95 -3.42 6.46 -10.59
CA ARG A 95 -4.47 5.45 -10.75
C ARG A 95 -5.34 5.80 -11.97
N ASP A 96 -5.88 4.77 -12.62
CA ASP A 96 -6.79 4.95 -13.74
C ASP A 96 -8.02 5.80 -13.35
N PRO A 97 -8.31 6.91 -14.07
CA PRO A 97 -9.44 7.79 -13.76
C PRO A 97 -10.80 7.08 -13.73
N GLN A 98 -11.03 6.07 -14.58
CA GLN A 98 -12.31 5.35 -14.59
C GLN A 98 -12.49 4.54 -13.30
N SER A 99 -11.43 3.88 -12.82
CA SER A 99 -11.46 3.20 -11.52
C SER A 99 -11.75 4.16 -10.34
N ILE A 100 -11.22 5.40 -10.38
CA ILE A 100 -11.49 6.42 -9.37
C ILE A 100 -12.96 6.85 -9.40
N LEU A 101 -13.49 7.10 -10.59
CA LEU A 101 -14.91 7.48 -10.78
C LEU A 101 -15.85 6.39 -10.30
N ALA A 102 -15.53 5.12 -10.60
CA ALA A 102 -16.31 3.97 -10.16
C ALA A 102 -16.34 3.86 -8.62
N GLU A 103 -15.19 4.00 -7.94
CA GLU A 103 -15.14 3.98 -6.47
C GLU A 103 -15.92 5.15 -5.86
N ILE A 104 -15.78 6.36 -6.40
CA ILE A 104 -16.54 7.54 -5.95
C ILE A 104 -18.05 7.33 -6.11
N GLN A 105 -18.48 6.75 -7.23
CA GLN A 105 -19.89 6.46 -7.48
C GLN A 105 -20.44 5.43 -6.48
N GLU A 106 -19.67 4.38 -6.19
CA GLU A 106 -20.03 3.38 -5.18
C GLU A 106 -20.15 4.01 -3.77
N LEU A 107 -19.20 4.88 -3.39
CA LEU A 107 -19.24 5.60 -2.12
C LEU A 107 -20.46 6.53 -2.03
N SER A 108 -20.78 7.25 -3.11
CA SER A 108 -21.98 8.09 -3.17
C SER A 108 -23.26 7.28 -2.95
N GLN A 109 -23.38 6.11 -3.58
CA GLN A 109 -24.51 5.20 -3.39
C GLN A 109 -24.60 4.66 -1.96
N LYS A 110 -23.46 4.47 -1.29
CA LYS A 110 -23.39 4.08 0.13
C LYS A 110 -23.67 5.23 1.11
N GLY A 111 -23.93 6.45 0.61
CA GLY A 111 -24.35 7.59 1.41
C GLY A 111 -23.24 8.52 1.88
N PHE A 112 -21.98 8.27 1.48
CA PHE A 112 -20.87 9.17 1.78
C PHE A 112 -21.11 10.55 1.16
N LYS A 113 -20.80 11.61 1.90
CA LYS A 113 -21.04 13.02 1.54
C LYS A 113 -19.78 13.81 1.26
N GLU A 114 -18.67 13.37 1.83
CA GLU A 114 -17.37 14.01 1.66
C GLU A 114 -16.35 13.00 1.16
N ILE A 115 -15.64 13.37 0.10
CA ILE A 115 -14.56 12.57 -0.46
C ILE A 115 -13.29 13.42 -0.45
N THR A 116 -12.25 12.87 0.16
CA THR A 116 -10.91 13.45 0.16
C THR A 116 -10.01 12.63 -0.74
N LEU A 117 -9.48 13.26 -1.79
CA LEU A 117 -8.53 12.63 -2.69
C LEU A 117 -7.14 12.63 -2.03
N LEU A 118 -6.49 11.46 -2.03
CA LEU A 118 -5.14 11.28 -1.49
C LEU A 118 -4.16 11.08 -2.64
N GLY A 119 -3.08 11.85 -2.65
CA GLY A 119 -2.02 11.78 -3.63
C GLY A 119 -0.82 12.64 -3.27
#